data_AF-A0A853JM85-F1
#
_entry.id   AF-A0A853JM85-F1
#
_cell.length_a   1.000
_cell.length_b   1.000
_cell.length_c   1.000
_cell.angle_alpha   90.00
_cell.angle_beta   90.00
_cell.angle_gamma   90.00
#
_symmetry.space_group_name_H-M   'P 1'
#
loop_
_entity.id
_entity.type
_entity.pdbx_description
1 polymer ?
#
loop_
_entity_poly.entity_id
_entity_poly.type
_entity_poly.pdbx_seq_one_letter_code
_entity_poly.pdbx_strand_id
1 'polypeptide(L)'
;MELDKKKRNIVLVILSMIAGIAYLTPLIRFSFYDQMIVALNINDVQLGTIAGVYGLFNVIGYVPSGILAEKFNTKKLLILSCGAMCLVTLWYSSFPGYTALIIIHALYGIFSVGTFWSPYLKAIRNLGSENEQGRLFGISEGLRGIGQTAVAFLCLWAMGLFATQAAGFRAVLLINAAAFALLTVLVIVLVPDFDKGKKEQNAKAEKKESMWKAFGMSSTWLCIFVIMCGYTLWNTANGYMGTYCTRVLNISPELSSTLSIIRSYIIVFVAGISGGIIMDKFSYKGKGMFWTFLATGVCVLAILFTSKIVAVCVVITVILAYLVNVLKSTYWSILGEAGVPLAMTGIATGIISFIALTPDIFVAPIISRFLAYGEAGGNVELGFNMMLVWMVVWAVLGVFSAILLKRRGVKTKQLEQAAQAENV
;
A
#
# COMPACT_ATOMS: atom_id res chain seq x y z
N MET A 1 -7.22 31.25 0.76
CA MET A 1 -6.64 31.62 2.08
C MET A 1 -5.17 31.32 1.99
N GLU A 2 -4.32 32.35 1.88
CA GLU A 2 -2.88 32.14 1.91
C GLU A 2 -2.46 31.87 3.36
N LEU A 3 -1.97 30.65 3.61
CA LEU A 3 -1.37 30.29 4.89
C LEU A 3 0.04 30.86 4.94
N ASP A 4 0.45 31.40 6.08
CA ASP A 4 1.87 31.67 6.34
C ASP A 4 2.72 30.42 6.07
N LYS A 5 3.92 30.61 5.52
CA LYS A 5 4.80 29.54 5.05
C LYS A 5 5.17 28.55 6.17
N LYS A 6 5.39 29.04 7.41
CA LYS A 6 5.68 28.16 8.56
C LYS A 6 4.44 27.32 8.90
N LYS A 7 3.27 27.97 9.00
CA LYS A 7 2.00 27.29 9.28
C LYS A 7 1.68 26.24 8.21
N ARG A 8 1.88 26.57 6.92
CA ARG A 8 1.73 25.64 5.79
C ARG A 8 2.59 24.40 5.96
N ASN A 9 3.87 24.57 6.26
CA ASN A 9 4.81 23.45 6.42
C ASN A 9 4.43 22.56 7.61
N ILE A 10 3.99 23.14 8.73
CA ILE A 10 3.51 22.39 9.89
C ILE A 10 2.27 21.57 9.53
N VAL A 11 1.30 22.17 8.82
CA VAL A 11 0.10 21.46 8.38
C VAL A 11 0.45 20.34 7.41
N LEU A 12 1.40 20.56 6.50
CA LEU A 12 1.90 19.52 5.60
C LEU A 12 2.43 18.32 6.40
N VAL A 13 3.32 18.56 7.36
CA VAL A 13 3.87 17.50 8.24
C VAL A 13 2.75 16.73 8.94
N ILE A 14 1.78 17.44 9.54
CA ILE A 14 0.66 16.79 10.24
C ILE A 14 -0.13 15.88 9.28
N LEU A 15 -0.49 16.38 8.10
CA LEU A 15 -1.25 15.61 7.11
C LEU A 15 -0.47 14.38 6.62
N SER A 16 0.82 14.51 6.36
CA SER A 16 1.69 13.41 5.96
C SER A 16 1.83 12.35 7.05
N MET A 17 1.97 12.78 8.30
CA MET A 17 2.01 11.86 9.45
C MET A 17 0.70 11.09 9.61
N ILE A 18 -0.45 11.74 9.46
CA ILE A 18 -1.76 11.05 9.49
C ILE A 18 -1.81 9.98 8.41
N ALA A 19 -1.44 10.31 7.16
CA ALA A 19 -1.42 9.34 6.08
C ALA A 19 -0.50 8.15 6.40
N GLY A 20 0.64 8.38 7.05
CA GLY A 20 1.54 7.31 7.48
C GLY A 20 0.90 6.39 8.51
N ILE A 21 0.40 6.95 9.61
CA ILE A 21 -0.12 6.17 10.73
C ILE A 21 -1.45 5.47 10.37
N ALA A 22 -2.27 6.10 9.51
CA ALA A 22 -3.53 5.52 9.02
C ALA A 22 -3.35 4.18 8.31
N TYR A 23 -2.21 3.95 7.65
CA TYR A 23 -1.88 2.66 7.03
C TYR A 23 -0.95 1.79 7.87
N LEU A 24 -0.17 2.37 8.80
CA LEU A 24 0.70 1.62 9.69
C LEU A 24 -0.08 0.66 10.59
N THR A 25 -1.13 1.17 11.25
CA THR A 25 -1.88 0.39 12.26
C THR A 25 -2.69 -0.76 11.66
N PRO A 26 -3.45 -0.59 10.56
CA PRO A 26 -4.19 -1.70 9.97
C PRO A 26 -3.29 -2.74 9.31
N LEU A 27 -2.08 -2.35 8.86
CA LEU A 27 -1.11 -3.23 8.22
C LEU A 27 0.00 -3.69 9.18
N ILE A 28 -0.23 -3.60 10.50
CA ILE A 28 0.77 -3.92 11.52
C ILE A 28 1.29 -5.37 11.41
N ARG A 29 0.49 -6.26 10.84
CA ARG A 29 0.87 -7.64 10.51
C ARG A 29 2.10 -7.73 9.59
N PHE A 30 2.42 -6.71 8.82
CA PHE A 30 3.60 -6.71 7.94
C PHE A 30 4.89 -6.78 8.77
N SER A 31 4.88 -6.17 9.96
CA SER A 31 6.04 -6.13 10.86
C SER A 31 5.93 -7.09 12.03
N PHE A 32 4.72 -7.38 12.50
CA PHE A 32 4.48 -8.10 13.75
C PHE A 32 3.55 -9.31 13.57
N TYR A 33 3.66 -10.04 12.46
CA TYR A 33 2.75 -11.12 12.08
C TYR A 33 2.61 -12.19 13.19
N ASP A 34 3.74 -12.75 13.63
CA ASP A 34 3.75 -13.84 14.60
C ASP A 34 3.38 -13.36 16.00
N GLN A 35 3.85 -12.17 16.39
CA GLN A 35 3.49 -11.55 17.67
C GLN A 35 1.99 -11.24 17.74
N MET A 36 1.37 -10.86 16.63
CA MET A 36 -0.07 -10.61 16.54
C MET A 36 -0.88 -11.90 16.72
N ILE A 37 -0.43 -13.01 16.13
CA ILE A 37 -1.05 -14.34 16.29
C ILE A 37 -1.02 -14.78 17.76
N VAL A 38 0.15 -14.68 18.40
CA VAL A 38 0.32 -15.07 19.81
C VAL A 38 -0.47 -14.14 20.73
N ALA A 39 -0.39 -12.83 20.55
CA ALA A 39 -1.03 -11.86 21.44
C ALA A 39 -2.56 -11.93 21.40
N LEU A 40 -3.14 -12.17 20.22
CA LEU A 40 -4.59 -12.25 20.03
C LEU A 40 -5.15 -13.66 20.18
N ASN A 41 -4.29 -14.66 20.32
CA ASN A 41 -4.66 -16.07 20.34
C ASN A 41 -5.53 -16.46 19.12
N ILE A 42 -5.07 -16.07 17.93
CA ILE A 42 -5.70 -16.38 16.64
C ILE A 42 -4.75 -17.19 15.77
N ASN A 43 -5.27 -17.93 14.79
CA ASN A 43 -4.44 -18.66 13.82
C ASN A 43 -4.21 -17.87 12.51
N ASP A 44 -3.38 -18.42 11.61
CA ASP A 44 -3.06 -17.78 10.33
C ASP A 44 -4.32 -17.46 9.51
N VAL A 45 -5.29 -18.39 9.43
CA VAL A 45 -6.53 -18.23 8.65
C VAL A 45 -7.35 -17.06 9.20
N GLN A 46 -7.43 -16.95 10.53
CA GLN A 46 -8.11 -15.84 11.20
C GLN A 46 -7.42 -14.51 10.92
N LEU A 47 -6.09 -14.46 11.00
CA LEU A 47 -5.30 -13.27 10.66
C LEU A 47 -5.43 -12.88 9.17
N GLY A 48 -5.41 -13.87 8.26
CA GLY A 48 -5.63 -13.66 6.83
C GLY A 48 -7.04 -13.14 6.53
N THR A 49 -8.05 -13.64 7.26
CA THR A 49 -9.44 -13.20 7.12
C THR A 49 -9.61 -11.74 7.53
N ILE A 50 -9.13 -11.32 8.71
CA ILE A 50 -9.24 -9.92 9.15
C ILE A 50 -8.46 -8.97 8.23
N ALA A 51 -7.33 -9.40 7.68
CA ALA A 51 -6.59 -8.65 6.67
C ALA A 51 -7.37 -8.51 5.35
N GLY A 52 -8.02 -9.58 4.89
CA GLY A 52 -8.89 -9.53 3.70
C GLY A 52 -10.14 -8.66 3.90
N VAL A 53 -10.72 -8.66 5.10
CA VAL A 53 -11.83 -7.77 5.48
C VAL A 53 -11.39 -6.31 5.42
N TYR A 54 -10.22 -5.97 5.98
CA TYR A 54 -9.65 -4.63 5.83
C TYR A 54 -9.49 -4.24 4.36
N GLY A 55 -8.93 -5.14 3.53
CA GLY A 55 -8.79 -4.92 2.09
C GLY A 55 -10.12 -4.70 1.36
N LEU A 56 -11.17 -5.46 1.72
CA LEU A 56 -12.50 -5.30 1.15
C LEU A 56 -13.08 -3.91 1.43
N PHE A 57 -13.03 -3.47 2.68
CA PHE A 57 -13.55 -2.17 3.07
C PHE A 57 -12.70 -1.01 2.53
N ASN A 58 -11.39 -1.21 2.32
CA ASN A 58 -10.56 -0.25 1.57
C ASN A 58 -11.03 -0.07 0.14
N VAL A 59 -11.17 -1.18 -0.60
CA VAL A 59 -11.55 -1.16 -2.03
C VAL A 59 -12.93 -0.53 -2.19
N ILE A 60 -13.90 -0.93 -1.36
CA ILE A 60 -15.24 -0.34 -1.35
C ILE A 60 -15.17 1.13 -0.93
N GLY A 61 -14.32 1.48 0.03
CA GLY A 61 -14.18 2.81 0.61
C GLY A 61 -13.67 3.90 -0.35
N TYR A 62 -12.93 3.54 -1.41
CA TYR A 62 -12.43 4.54 -2.38
C TYR A 62 -13.55 5.33 -3.08
N VAL A 63 -14.65 4.66 -3.43
CA VAL A 63 -15.80 5.28 -4.13
C VAL A 63 -16.53 6.30 -3.22
N PRO A 64 -17.03 5.95 -2.02
CA PRO A 64 -17.69 6.89 -1.14
C PRO A 64 -16.73 7.98 -0.63
N SER A 65 -15.43 7.72 -0.53
CA SER A 65 -14.44 8.73 -0.11
C SER A 65 -14.49 10.00 -0.95
N GLY A 66 -14.59 9.89 -2.28
CA GLY A 66 -14.73 11.05 -3.15
C GLY A 66 -16.02 11.83 -2.88
N ILE A 67 -17.14 11.13 -2.75
CA ILE A 67 -18.46 11.72 -2.49
C ILE A 67 -18.47 12.43 -1.14
N LEU A 68 -17.90 11.81 -0.10
CA LEU A 68 -17.81 12.39 1.23
C LEU A 68 -16.93 13.65 1.23
N ALA A 69 -15.79 13.64 0.55
CA ALA A 69 -14.90 14.79 0.45
C ALA A 69 -15.49 15.99 -0.29
N GLU A 70 -16.43 15.75 -1.21
CA GLU A 70 -17.19 16.80 -1.90
C GLU A 70 -18.31 17.36 -1.01
N LYS A 71 -19.07 16.48 -0.34
CA LYS A 71 -20.27 16.86 0.43
C LYS A 71 -19.98 17.39 1.84
N PHE A 72 -18.92 16.90 2.47
CA PHE A 72 -18.60 17.21 3.86
C PHE A 72 -17.28 17.98 3.98
N ASN A 73 -17.16 18.69 5.10
CA ASN A 73 -15.99 19.50 5.40
C ASN A 73 -14.73 18.65 5.57
N THR A 74 -13.66 19.03 4.88
CA THR A 74 -12.37 18.32 4.84
C THR A 74 -11.76 18.17 6.23
N LYS A 75 -11.71 19.26 7.02
CA LYS A 75 -11.14 19.23 8.38
C LYS A 75 -11.95 18.30 9.28
N LYS A 76 -13.28 18.37 9.22
CA LYS A 76 -14.16 17.51 10.05
C LYS A 76 -14.00 16.02 9.70
N LEU A 77 -13.86 15.69 8.42
CA LEU A 77 -13.60 14.32 7.99
C LEU A 77 -12.24 13.81 8.48
N LEU A 78 -11.20 14.63 8.43
CA LEU A 78 -9.88 14.27 8.97
C LEU A 78 -9.92 14.04 10.50
N ILE A 79 -10.66 14.88 11.24
CA ILE A 79 -10.89 14.69 12.69
C ILE A 79 -11.65 13.39 12.94
N LEU A 80 -12.73 13.13 12.19
CA LEU A 80 -13.51 11.91 12.30
C LEU A 80 -12.64 10.68 12.05
N SER A 81 -11.87 10.67 10.97
CA SER A 81 -10.93 9.59 10.67
C SER A 81 -9.93 9.36 11.79
N CYS A 82 -9.16 10.38 12.20
CA CYS A 82 -8.13 10.19 13.21
C CYS A 82 -8.72 9.78 14.57
N GLY A 83 -9.83 10.42 14.98
CA GLY A 83 -10.51 10.13 16.23
C GLY A 83 -11.11 8.73 16.24
N ALA A 84 -11.78 8.32 15.15
CA ALA A 84 -12.34 6.97 15.03
C ALA A 84 -11.24 5.92 14.98
N MET A 85 -10.15 6.15 14.25
CA MET A 85 -8.99 5.26 14.23
C MET A 85 -8.41 5.11 15.65
N CYS A 86 -8.27 6.19 16.42
CA CYS A 86 -7.85 6.14 17.82
C CYS A 86 -8.75 5.23 18.67
N LEU A 87 -10.08 5.46 18.64
CA LEU A 87 -11.04 4.69 19.44
C LEU A 87 -11.06 3.21 19.03
N VAL A 88 -10.99 2.92 17.73
CA VAL A 88 -10.92 1.55 17.20
C VAL A 88 -9.60 0.88 17.63
N THR A 89 -8.48 1.59 17.62
CA THR A 89 -7.20 1.05 18.10
C THR A 89 -7.18 0.84 19.61
N LEU A 90 -7.83 1.70 20.40
CA LEU A 90 -8.03 1.47 21.84
C LEU A 90 -8.87 0.23 22.09
N TRP A 91 -9.98 0.05 21.37
CA TRP A 91 -10.77 -1.18 21.43
C TRP A 91 -9.93 -2.40 21.02
N TYR A 92 -9.11 -2.28 19.98
CA TYR A 92 -8.22 -3.36 19.57
C TYR A 92 -7.19 -3.72 20.66
N SER A 93 -6.69 -2.73 21.40
CA SER A 93 -5.72 -2.96 22.49
C SER A 93 -6.29 -3.74 23.68
N SER A 94 -7.61 -3.81 23.82
CA SER A 94 -8.26 -4.65 24.84
C SER A 94 -8.29 -6.14 24.46
N PHE A 95 -7.74 -6.52 23.30
CA PHE A 95 -7.78 -7.88 22.73
C PHE A 95 -9.20 -8.48 22.75
N PRO A 96 -10.14 -7.82 22.05
CA PRO A 96 -11.50 -8.33 22.02
C PRO A 96 -11.54 -9.63 21.19
N GLY A 97 -12.61 -10.42 21.35
CA GLY A 97 -12.76 -11.71 20.66
C GLY A 97 -12.73 -11.58 19.13
N TYR A 98 -12.55 -12.71 18.44
CA TYR A 98 -12.32 -12.74 16.98
C TYR A 98 -13.38 -11.98 16.14
N THR A 99 -14.67 -12.08 16.49
CA THR A 99 -15.73 -11.33 15.81
C THR A 99 -15.53 -9.82 15.91
N ALA A 100 -15.08 -9.32 17.05
CA ALA A 100 -14.77 -7.91 17.22
C ALA A 100 -13.53 -7.51 16.39
N LEU A 101 -12.53 -8.39 16.26
CA LEU A 101 -11.37 -8.15 15.40
C LEU A 101 -11.77 -7.98 13.92
N ILE A 102 -12.74 -8.77 13.43
CA ILE A 102 -13.32 -8.60 12.09
C ILE A 102 -13.93 -7.21 11.95
N ILE A 103 -14.75 -6.80 12.92
CA ILE A 103 -15.41 -5.49 12.91
C ILE A 103 -14.36 -4.36 12.95
N ILE A 104 -13.36 -4.46 13.82
CA ILE A 104 -12.24 -3.51 13.92
C ILE A 104 -11.55 -3.32 12.57
N HIS A 105 -11.25 -4.41 11.86
CA HIS A 105 -10.56 -4.33 10.57
C HIS A 105 -11.46 -3.77 9.45
N ALA A 106 -12.77 -4.04 9.49
CA ALA A 106 -13.73 -3.38 8.63
C ALA A 106 -13.78 -1.85 8.87
N LEU A 107 -13.86 -1.45 10.15
CA LEU A 107 -13.85 -0.04 10.55
C LEU A 107 -12.54 0.65 10.15
N TYR A 108 -11.40 -0.04 10.26
CA TYR A 108 -10.13 0.50 9.76
C TYR A 108 -10.21 0.82 8.27
N GLY A 109 -10.80 -0.03 7.43
CA GLY A 109 -10.94 0.28 6.01
C GLY A 109 -11.85 1.47 5.74
N ILE A 110 -12.94 1.61 6.50
CA ILE A 110 -13.86 2.74 6.41
C ILE A 110 -13.16 4.06 6.80
N PHE A 111 -12.43 4.07 7.92
CA PHE A 111 -11.88 5.31 8.46
C PHE A 111 -10.49 5.68 7.88
N SER A 112 -9.71 4.72 7.40
CA SER A 112 -8.40 4.97 6.77
C SER A 112 -8.48 5.23 5.27
N VAL A 113 -9.56 4.84 4.60
CA VAL A 113 -9.80 5.14 3.18
C VAL A 113 -11.08 5.93 3.02
N GLY A 114 -12.22 5.35 3.41
CA GLY A 114 -13.55 5.91 3.17
C GLY A 114 -13.75 7.35 3.64
N THR A 115 -13.31 7.70 4.85
CA THR A 115 -13.44 9.08 5.36
C THR A 115 -12.12 9.87 5.32
N PHE A 116 -11.00 9.25 4.92
CA PHE A 116 -9.67 9.85 5.02
C PHE A 116 -9.03 10.19 3.68
N TRP A 117 -9.02 9.27 2.72
CA TRP A 117 -8.11 9.34 1.57
C TRP A 117 -8.37 10.59 0.69
N SER A 118 -9.60 10.76 0.21
CA SER A 118 -9.94 11.92 -0.62
C SER A 118 -9.89 13.25 0.14
N PRO A 119 -10.35 13.34 1.40
CA PRO A 119 -10.15 14.54 2.23
C PRO A 119 -8.68 14.90 2.44
N TYR A 120 -7.81 13.93 2.67
CA TYR A 120 -6.36 14.14 2.76
C TYR A 120 -5.78 14.72 1.46
N LEU A 121 -6.10 14.12 0.30
CA LEU A 121 -5.65 14.64 -0.99
C LEU A 121 -6.14 16.08 -1.23
N LYS A 122 -7.41 16.34 -0.88
CA LYS A 122 -8.02 17.68 -0.94
C LYS A 122 -7.30 18.66 0.00
N ALA A 123 -6.93 18.23 1.20
CA ALA A 123 -6.22 19.06 2.17
C ALA A 123 -4.82 19.44 1.67
N ILE A 124 -4.03 18.48 1.17
CA ILE A 124 -2.70 18.74 0.57
C ILE A 124 -2.82 19.71 -0.60
N ARG A 125 -3.82 19.51 -1.47
CA ARG A 125 -4.04 20.37 -2.63
C ARG A 125 -4.36 21.82 -2.25
N ASN A 126 -5.08 22.03 -1.15
CA ASN A 126 -5.39 23.38 -0.65
C ASN A 126 -4.20 24.09 0.02
N LEU A 127 -3.04 23.44 0.20
CA LEU A 127 -1.86 24.08 0.80
C LEU A 127 -1.04 24.91 -0.19
N GLY A 128 -1.13 24.66 -1.49
CA GLY A 128 -0.31 25.36 -2.48
C GLY A 128 -1.02 25.59 -3.81
N SER A 129 -0.37 26.33 -4.70
CA SER A 129 -0.83 26.54 -6.06
C SER A 129 -0.62 25.30 -6.93
N GLU A 130 -1.16 25.29 -8.15
CA GLU A 130 -0.99 24.17 -9.08
C GLU A 130 0.48 23.85 -9.38
N ASN A 131 1.33 24.89 -9.48
CA ASN A 131 2.77 24.76 -9.73
C ASN A 131 3.54 24.13 -8.56
N GLU A 132 2.98 24.15 -7.34
CA GLU A 132 3.62 23.58 -6.15
C GLU A 132 3.16 22.14 -5.83
N GLN A 133 2.13 21.62 -6.52
CA GLN A 133 1.47 20.36 -6.14
C GLN A 133 2.42 19.16 -6.16
N GLY A 134 3.18 18.99 -7.24
CA GLY A 134 4.14 17.88 -7.35
C GLY A 134 5.15 17.88 -6.20
N ARG A 135 5.63 19.06 -5.81
CA ARG A 135 6.54 19.23 -4.67
C ARG A 135 5.85 18.91 -3.34
N LEU A 136 4.64 19.40 -3.12
CA LEU A 136 3.90 19.16 -1.87
C LEU A 136 3.56 17.68 -1.67
N PHE A 137 3.06 17.01 -2.71
CA PHE A 137 2.80 15.57 -2.66
C PHE A 137 4.10 14.76 -2.50
N GLY A 138 5.17 15.12 -3.21
CA GLY A 138 6.48 14.46 -3.05
C GLY A 138 7.04 14.57 -1.64
N ILE A 139 7.01 15.77 -1.05
CA ILE A 139 7.39 15.99 0.36
C ILE A 139 6.47 15.17 1.28
N SER A 140 5.17 15.14 0.99
CA SER A 140 4.20 14.41 1.82
C SER A 140 4.48 12.91 1.87
N GLU A 141 4.76 12.29 0.72
CA GLU A 141 5.11 10.87 0.67
C GLU A 141 6.44 10.57 1.39
N GLY A 142 7.42 11.47 1.28
CA GLY A 142 8.69 11.35 2.03
C GLY A 142 8.48 11.41 3.55
N LEU A 143 7.72 12.42 4.02
CA LEU A 143 7.39 12.58 5.44
C LEU A 143 6.57 11.42 5.99
N ARG A 144 5.63 10.90 5.18
CA ARG A 144 4.86 9.70 5.49
C ARG A 144 5.78 8.51 5.77
N GLY A 145 6.74 8.23 4.88
CA GLY A 145 7.68 7.12 5.04
C GLY A 145 8.56 7.24 6.27
N ILE A 146 9.07 8.45 6.54
CA ILE A 146 9.86 8.75 7.75
C ILE A 146 9.02 8.52 9.02
N GLY A 147 7.79 9.04 9.03
CA GLY A 147 6.87 8.89 10.16
C GLY A 147 6.53 7.43 10.47
N GLN A 148 6.22 6.64 9.43
CA GLN A 148 5.96 5.21 9.58
C GLN A 148 7.17 4.46 10.12
N THR A 149 8.37 4.76 9.59
CA THR A 149 9.62 4.13 10.05
C THR A 149 9.88 4.44 11.52
N ALA A 150 9.77 5.71 11.93
CA ALA A 150 10.01 6.13 13.29
C ALA A 150 9.02 5.49 14.28
N VAL A 151 7.72 5.51 13.97
CA VAL A 151 6.71 4.90 14.85
C VAL A 151 6.83 3.37 14.88
N ALA A 152 7.15 2.72 13.75
CA ALA A 152 7.34 1.28 13.72
C ALA A 152 8.54 0.82 14.57
N PHE A 153 9.67 1.54 14.52
CA PHE A 153 10.81 1.25 15.39
C PHE A 153 10.53 1.59 16.86
N LEU A 154 9.78 2.66 17.14
CA LEU A 154 9.31 2.94 18.50
C LEU A 154 8.44 1.80 19.04
N CYS A 155 7.54 1.27 18.22
CA CYS A 155 6.71 0.11 18.56
C CYS A 155 7.58 -1.14 18.83
N LEU A 156 8.56 -1.42 17.96
CA LEU A 156 9.47 -2.54 18.14
C LEU A 156 10.29 -2.42 19.43
N TRP A 157 10.85 -1.23 19.70
CA TRP A 157 11.58 -0.96 20.94
C TRP A 157 10.68 -1.16 22.16
N ALA A 158 9.48 -0.58 22.16
CA ALA A 158 8.54 -0.70 23.27
C ALA A 158 8.10 -2.15 23.49
N MET A 159 7.92 -2.94 22.43
CA MET A 159 7.59 -4.36 22.55
C MET A 159 8.66 -5.12 23.33
N GLY A 160 9.93 -4.81 23.12
CA GLY A 160 11.07 -5.42 23.82
C GLY A 160 11.19 -5.06 25.31
N LEU A 161 10.40 -4.11 25.81
CA LEU A 161 10.36 -3.74 27.24
C LEU A 161 9.47 -4.68 28.07
N PHE A 162 8.65 -5.51 27.44
CA PHE A 162 7.68 -6.35 28.13
C PHE A 162 8.10 -7.82 28.13
N ALA A 163 7.84 -8.51 29.23
CA ALA A 163 8.19 -9.93 29.38
C ALA A 163 7.31 -10.87 28.55
N THR A 164 6.07 -10.48 28.20
CA THR A 164 5.15 -11.30 27.41
C THR A 164 4.87 -10.64 26.06
N GLN A 165 4.77 -11.45 25.00
CA GLN A 165 4.42 -10.96 23.66
C GLN A 165 3.06 -10.24 23.65
N ALA A 166 2.09 -10.74 24.43
CA ALA A 166 0.77 -10.12 24.57
C ALA A 166 0.86 -8.70 25.15
N ALA A 167 1.64 -8.48 26.22
CA ALA A 167 1.83 -7.15 26.79
C ALA A 167 2.59 -6.23 25.84
N GLY A 168 3.64 -6.73 25.19
CA GLY A 168 4.41 -5.98 24.19
C GLY A 168 3.56 -5.56 22.99
N PHE A 169 2.75 -6.47 22.43
CA PHE A 169 1.85 -6.15 21.32
C PHE A 169 0.73 -5.17 21.75
N ARG A 170 0.23 -5.26 22.98
CA ARG A 170 -0.70 -4.26 23.52
C ARG A 170 -0.06 -2.88 23.58
N ALA A 171 1.19 -2.77 24.01
CA ALA A 171 1.92 -1.50 24.03
C ALA A 171 2.08 -0.92 22.62
N VAL A 172 2.34 -1.75 21.62
CA VAL A 172 2.34 -1.33 20.21
C VAL A 172 1.01 -0.71 19.79
N LEU A 173 -0.12 -1.35 20.13
CA LEU A 173 -1.44 -0.78 19.82
C LEU A 173 -1.70 0.53 20.57
N LEU A 174 -1.30 0.63 21.83
CA LEU A 174 -1.43 1.85 22.62
C LEU A 174 -0.59 3.00 22.08
N ILE A 175 0.63 2.75 21.58
CA ILE A 175 1.47 3.76 20.93
C ILE A 175 0.78 4.29 19.66
N ASN A 176 0.22 3.39 18.83
CA ASN A 176 -0.52 3.80 17.64
C ASN A 176 -1.79 4.60 18.00
N ALA A 177 -2.53 4.17 19.03
CA ALA A 177 -3.68 4.92 19.54
C ALA A 177 -3.30 6.32 20.05
N ALA A 178 -2.19 6.43 20.79
CA ALA A 178 -1.66 7.70 21.27
C ALA A 178 -1.23 8.62 20.11
N ALA A 179 -0.61 8.05 19.07
CA ALA A 179 -0.28 8.79 17.85
C ALA A 179 -1.54 9.33 17.16
N PHE A 180 -2.60 8.52 17.03
CA PHE A 180 -3.88 9.00 16.48
C PHE A 180 -4.53 10.07 17.36
N ALA A 181 -4.50 9.93 18.68
CA ALA A 181 -5.02 10.94 19.61
C ALA A 181 -4.29 12.27 19.44
N LEU A 182 -2.95 12.25 19.44
CA LEU A 182 -2.12 13.41 19.21
C LEU A 182 -2.43 14.05 17.86
N LEU A 183 -2.46 13.28 16.78
CA LEU A 183 -2.76 13.79 15.44
C LEU A 183 -4.18 14.37 15.35
N THR A 184 -5.17 13.78 16.03
CA THR A 184 -6.53 14.33 16.13
C THR A 184 -6.51 15.72 16.76
N VAL A 185 -5.82 15.90 17.89
CA VAL A 185 -5.68 17.20 18.56
C VAL A 185 -4.96 18.20 17.65
N LEU A 186 -3.88 17.78 16.98
CA LEU A 186 -3.14 18.63 16.05
C LEU A 186 -3.99 19.06 14.86
N VAL A 187 -4.87 18.20 14.34
CA VAL A 187 -5.84 18.59 13.30
C VAL A 187 -6.83 19.63 13.83
N ILE A 188 -7.38 19.41 15.02
CA ILE A 188 -8.33 20.36 15.65
C ILE A 188 -7.69 21.74 15.80
N VAL A 189 -6.47 21.80 16.31
CA VAL A 189 -5.81 23.07 16.67
C VAL A 189 -5.12 23.76 15.49
N LEU A 190 -4.40 23.02 14.66
CA LEU A 190 -3.44 23.59 13.70
C LEU A 190 -3.90 23.53 12.24
N VAL A 191 -4.71 22.54 11.85
CA VAL A 191 -5.19 22.41 10.48
C VAL A 191 -6.34 23.40 10.25
N PRO A 192 -6.27 24.27 9.21
CA PRO A 192 -7.31 25.24 8.92
C PRO A 192 -8.56 24.57 8.32
N ASP A 193 -9.68 25.27 8.37
CA ASP A 193 -10.88 24.88 7.63
C ASP A 193 -10.73 25.29 6.15
N PHE A 194 -10.49 24.31 5.28
CA PHE A 194 -10.24 24.52 3.85
C PHE A 194 -11.50 24.79 3.02
N ASP A 195 -12.69 24.51 3.57
CA ASP A 195 -13.97 24.57 2.84
C ASP A 195 -14.79 25.82 3.20
N LYS A 196 -14.31 26.64 4.13
CA LYS A 196 -14.96 27.88 4.52
C LYS A 196 -15.13 28.83 3.32
N GLY A 197 -16.39 29.04 2.89
CA GLY A 197 -16.76 29.99 1.82
C GLY A 197 -16.84 29.42 0.40
N LYS A 198 -16.72 28.10 0.19
CA LYS A 198 -16.87 27.47 -1.14
C LYS A 198 -18.31 27.03 -1.40
N LYS A 199 -18.90 27.40 -2.55
CA LYS A 199 -20.18 26.87 -3.06
C LYS A 199 -19.95 25.57 -3.83
N GLU A 200 -20.86 24.60 -3.68
CA GLU A 200 -20.85 23.33 -4.41
C GLU A 200 -20.98 23.57 -5.92
N GLN A 201 -20.02 23.07 -6.71
CA GLN A 201 -20.17 22.92 -8.16
C GLN A 201 -20.48 21.46 -8.48
N ASN A 202 -21.70 21.21 -8.98
CA ASN A 202 -22.16 19.90 -9.42
C ASN A 202 -21.82 19.68 -10.91
N ALA A 203 -20.80 18.86 -11.19
CA ALA A 203 -20.51 18.35 -12.53
C ALA A 203 -20.56 16.80 -12.52
N LYS A 204 -21.78 16.24 -12.46
CA LYS A 204 -22.00 14.79 -12.31
C LYS A 204 -22.29 14.05 -13.63
N ALA A 205 -22.82 14.72 -14.66
CA ALA A 205 -23.29 14.06 -15.88
C ALA A 205 -22.15 13.65 -16.84
N GLU A 206 -21.22 14.57 -17.18
CA GLU A 206 -20.09 14.29 -18.09
C GLU A 206 -19.11 13.22 -17.58
N LYS A 207 -19.06 13.04 -16.25
CA LYS A 207 -18.13 12.11 -15.58
C LYS A 207 -18.54 10.65 -15.76
N LYS A 208 -19.84 10.35 -15.91
CA LYS A 208 -20.36 8.97 -16.01
C LYS A 208 -20.11 8.35 -17.39
N GLU A 209 -20.30 9.12 -18.46
CA GLU A 209 -20.06 8.66 -19.84
C GLU A 209 -18.57 8.40 -20.09
N SER A 210 -17.72 9.30 -19.62
CA SER A 210 -16.26 9.16 -19.68
C SER A 210 -15.73 7.95 -18.89
N MET A 211 -16.43 7.53 -17.83
CA MET A 211 -16.08 6.35 -17.02
C MET A 211 -16.32 5.04 -17.78
N TRP A 212 -17.48 4.88 -18.42
CA TRP A 212 -17.77 3.68 -19.22
C TRP A 212 -16.82 3.55 -20.41
N LYS A 213 -16.48 4.66 -21.05
CA LYS A 213 -15.48 4.69 -22.11
C LYS A 213 -14.12 4.22 -21.60
N ALA A 214 -13.64 4.75 -20.47
CA ALA A 214 -12.37 4.34 -19.87
C ALA A 214 -12.35 2.86 -19.46
N PHE A 215 -13.47 2.33 -18.96
CA PHE A 215 -13.64 0.93 -18.59
C PHE A 215 -13.59 -0.01 -19.81
N GLY A 216 -14.16 0.41 -20.94
CA GLY A 216 -14.15 -0.39 -22.19
C GLY A 216 -12.79 -0.42 -22.90
N MET A 217 -11.82 0.41 -22.51
CA MET A 217 -10.52 0.48 -23.17
C MET A 217 -9.64 -0.72 -22.84
N SER A 218 -9.19 -1.43 -23.87
CA SER A 218 -8.22 -2.52 -23.71
C SER A 218 -6.88 -2.06 -23.10
N SER A 219 -6.52 -0.77 -23.24
CA SER A 219 -5.38 -0.14 -22.55
C SER A 219 -5.53 -0.15 -21.03
N THR A 220 -6.73 0.16 -20.53
CA THR A 220 -7.05 0.16 -19.10
C THR A 220 -6.90 -1.24 -18.50
N TRP A 221 -7.43 -2.26 -19.19
CA TRP A 221 -7.32 -3.66 -18.75
C TRP A 221 -5.89 -4.19 -18.77
N LEU A 222 -5.09 -3.77 -19.76
CA LEU A 222 -3.66 -4.12 -19.77
C LEU A 222 -2.93 -3.51 -18.58
N CYS A 223 -3.18 -2.23 -18.27
CA CYS A 223 -2.63 -1.58 -17.06
C CYS A 223 -3.09 -2.28 -15.79
N ILE A 224 -4.39 -2.60 -15.67
CA ILE A 224 -4.96 -3.34 -14.53
C ILE A 224 -4.17 -4.62 -14.29
N PHE A 225 -3.98 -5.42 -15.34
CA PHE A 225 -3.35 -6.73 -15.19
C PHE A 225 -1.87 -6.61 -14.79
N VAL A 226 -1.12 -5.70 -15.42
CA VAL A 226 0.29 -5.43 -15.06
C VAL A 226 0.42 -4.96 -13.61
N ILE A 227 -0.40 -3.98 -13.20
CA ILE A 227 -0.38 -3.42 -11.86
C ILE A 227 -0.80 -4.48 -10.83
N MET A 228 -1.82 -5.28 -11.12
CA MET A 228 -2.28 -6.34 -10.24
C MET A 228 -1.19 -7.40 -10.01
N CYS A 229 -0.41 -7.77 -11.03
CA CYS A 229 0.73 -8.66 -10.88
C CYS A 229 1.79 -8.07 -9.93
N GLY A 230 2.19 -6.82 -10.17
CA GLY A 230 3.17 -6.13 -9.33
C GLY A 230 2.69 -5.94 -7.89
N TYR A 231 1.42 -5.58 -7.71
CA TYR A 231 0.81 -5.36 -6.41
C TYR A 231 0.63 -6.66 -5.62
N THR A 232 0.27 -7.76 -6.29
CA THR A 232 0.18 -9.09 -5.66
C THR A 232 1.53 -9.56 -5.14
N LEU A 233 2.59 -9.41 -5.94
CA LEU A 233 3.96 -9.73 -5.53
C LEU A 233 4.40 -8.87 -4.34
N TRP A 234 4.13 -7.56 -4.39
CA TRP A 234 4.45 -6.63 -3.31
C TRP A 234 3.73 -6.97 -2.01
N ASN A 235 2.42 -7.22 -2.05
CA ASN A 235 1.61 -7.53 -0.87
C ASN A 235 2.01 -8.89 -0.27
N THR A 236 2.28 -9.89 -1.10
CA THR A 236 2.75 -11.21 -0.65
C THR A 236 4.12 -11.10 0.03
N ALA A 237 5.09 -10.46 -0.63
CA ALA A 237 6.44 -10.32 -0.09
C ALA A 237 6.47 -9.51 1.22
N ASN A 238 5.90 -8.31 1.24
CA ASN A 238 5.95 -7.47 2.45
C ASN A 238 5.06 -8.00 3.58
N GLY A 239 3.97 -8.70 3.24
CA GLY A 239 3.04 -9.23 4.23
C GLY A 239 3.50 -10.50 4.93
N TYR A 240 4.38 -11.30 4.31
CA TYR A 240 4.68 -12.66 4.77
C TYR A 240 6.16 -13.04 4.83
N MET A 241 7.07 -12.26 4.24
CA MET A 241 8.50 -12.60 4.28
C MET A 241 9.09 -12.48 5.70
N GLY A 242 8.48 -11.66 6.56
CA GLY A 242 8.81 -11.62 7.99
C GLY A 242 8.51 -12.96 8.68
N THR A 243 7.29 -13.47 8.55
CA THR A 243 6.92 -14.76 9.16
C THR A 243 7.65 -15.95 8.50
N TYR A 244 8.04 -15.84 7.22
CA TYR A 244 8.97 -16.81 6.62
C TYR A 244 10.33 -16.84 7.34
N CYS A 245 10.90 -15.66 7.64
CA CYS A 245 12.18 -15.57 8.34
C CYS A 245 12.11 -16.15 9.77
N THR A 246 10.98 -15.99 10.47
CA THR A 246 10.82 -16.56 11.81
C THR A 246 10.57 -18.06 11.77
N ARG A 247 9.61 -18.52 10.96
CA ARG A 247 9.12 -19.89 11.01
C ARG A 247 9.90 -20.90 10.16
N VAL A 248 10.58 -20.46 9.10
CA VAL A 248 11.39 -21.35 8.24
C VAL A 248 12.88 -21.15 8.50
N LEU A 249 13.35 -19.90 8.57
CA LEU A 249 14.77 -19.61 8.80
C LEU A 249 15.17 -19.60 10.28
N ASN A 250 14.21 -19.74 11.21
CA ASN A 250 14.43 -19.76 12.65
C ASN A 250 15.16 -18.52 13.19
N ILE A 251 14.89 -17.35 12.59
CA ILE A 251 15.42 -16.07 13.07
C ILE A 251 14.52 -15.53 14.18
N SER A 252 15.10 -14.82 15.16
CA SER A 252 14.31 -14.24 16.24
C SER A 252 13.20 -13.29 15.73
N PRO A 253 12.02 -13.26 16.38
CA PRO A 253 10.93 -12.36 16.01
C PRO A 253 11.35 -10.89 15.94
N GLU A 254 12.25 -10.43 16.82
CA GLU A 254 12.74 -9.06 16.88
C GLU A 254 13.56 -8.70 15.65
N LEU A 255 14.46 -9.60 15.22
CA LEU A 255 15.26 -9.40 14.01
C LEU A 255 14.37 -9.50 12.76
N SER A 256 13.40 -10.40 12.74
CA SER A 256 12.44 -10.48 11.65
C SER A 256 11.60 -9.21 11.52
N SER A 257 11.06 -8.68 12.63
CA SER A 257 10.34 -7.40 12.67
C SER A 257 11.22 -6.24 12.21
N THR A 258 12.48 -6.20 12.65
CA THR A 258 13.46 -5.20 12.17
C THR A 258 13.60 -5.24 10.65
N LEU A 259 13.82 -6.43 10.08
CA LEU A 259 13.92 -6.61 8.64
C LEU A 259 12.61 -6.23 7.93
N SER A 260 11.45 -6.58 8.49
CA SER A 260 10.15 -6.22 7.92
C SER A 260 9.88 -4.71 7.92
N ILE A 261 10.30 -3.98 8.95
CA ILE A 261 10.23 -2.51 9.00
C ILE A 261 11.13 -1.91 7.91
N ILE A 262 12.36 -2.42 7.77
CA ILE A 262 13.29 -1.99 6.71
C ILE A 262 12.66 -2.23 5.33
N ARG A 263 12.09 -3.42 5.07
CA ARG A 263 11.42 -3.77 3.81
C ARG A 263 10.21 -2.87 3.51
N SER A 264 9.38 -2.61 4.52
CA SER A 264 8.08 -1.95 4.36
C SER A 264 8.17 -0.43 4.29
N TYR A 265 9.23 0.19 4.80
CA TYR A 265 9.31 1.65 4.88
C TYR A 265 10.60 2.24 4.30
N ILE A 266 11.77 1.66 4.60
CA ILE A 266 13.06 2.20 4.13
C ILE A 266 13.32 1.80 2.67
N ILE A 267 13.19 0.51 2.35
CA ILE A 267 13.43 0.00 1.01
C ILE A 267 12.42 0.57 0.02
N VAL A 268 11.17 0.78 0.44
CA VAL A 268 10.14 1.43 -0.40
C VAL A 268 10.61 2.80 -0.89
N PHE A 269 11.18 3.61 0.00
CA PHE A 269 11.70 4.93 -0.34
C PHE A 269 12.84 4.86 -1.36
N VAL A 270 13.83 3.99 -1.08
CA VAL A 270 14.99 3.79 -1.98
C VAL A 270 14.53 3.29 -3.35
N ALA A 271 13.68 2.25 -3.37
CA ALA A 271 13.15 1.64 -4.57
C ALA A 271 12.28 2.60 -5.39
N GLY A 272 11.59 3.56 -4.75
CA GLY A 272 10.84 4.60 -5.45
C GLY A 272 11.74 5.50 -6.30
N ILE A 273 12.84 5.98 -5.72
CA ILE A 273 13.79 6.85 -6.42
C ILE A 273 14.57 6.06 -7.47
N SER A 274 15.22 4.96 -7.06
CA SER A 274 16.05 4.17 -7.96
C SER A 274 15.24 3.47 -9.05
N GLY A 275 14.02 3.02 -8.72
CA GLY A 275 13.11 2.38 -9.67
C GLY A 275 12.72 3.29 -10.82
N GLY A 276 12.40 4.55 -10.55
CA GLY A 276 12.14 5.55 -11.59
C GLY A 276 13.34 5.72 -12.53
N ILE A 277 14.53 5.96 -11.96
CA ILE A 277 15.78 6.12 -12.70
C ILE A 277 16.10 4.88 -13.56
N ILE A 278 15.89 3.68 -13.02
CA ILE A 278 16.12 2.42 -13.74
C ILE A 278 15.11 2.30 -14.89
N MET A 279 13.84 2.57 -14.65
CA MET A 279 12.79 2.45 -15.66
C MET A 279 12.93 3.50 -16.77
N ASP A 280 13.49 4.68 -16.50
CA ASP A 280 13.75 5.72 -17.51
C ASP A 280 14.87 5.33 -18.49
N LYS A 281 15.79 4.43 -18.10
CA LYS A 281 16.86 3.94 -18.99
C LYS A 281 16.35 3.00 -20.09
N PHE A 282 15.13 2.47 -19.96
CA PHE A 282 14.56 1.58 -20.96
C PHE A 282 13.76 2.36 -22.00
N SER A 283 13.98 2.07 -23.28
CA SER A 283 13.25 2.69 -24.41
C SER A 283 11.72 2.49 -24.34
N TYR A 284 11.29 1.44 -23.65
CA TYR A 284 9.91 1.09 -23.36
C TYR A 284 9.82 0.62 -21.91
N LYS A 285 8.89 1.18 -21.14
CA LYS A 285 8.60 0.79 -19.76
C LYS A 285 8.22 -0.68 -19.66
N GLY A 286 7.52 -1.23 -20.65
CA GLY A 286 7.25 -2.67 -20.72
C GLY A 286 8.52 -3.54 -20.75
N LYS A 287 9.63 -3.06 -21.33
CA LYS A 287 10.92 -3.78 -21.30
C LYS A 287 11.54 -3.75 -19.90
N GLY A 288 11.48 -2.61 -19.20
CA GLY A 288 11.97 -2.50 -17.82
C GLY A 288 11.17 -3.37 -16.85
N MET A 289 9.85 -3.36 -16.98
CA MET A 289 8.96 -4.23 -16.22
C MET A 289 9.23 -5.72 -16.46
N PHE A 290 9.43 -6.12 -17.72
CA PHE A 290 9.77 -7.50 -18.06
C PHE A 290 10.98 -7.99 -17.26
N TRP A 291 12.08 -7.23 -17.27
CA TRP A 291 13.29 -7.61 -16.54
C TRP A 291 13.09 -7.61 -15.04
N THR A 292 12.29 -6.68 -14.52
CA THR A 292 12.03 -6.60 -13.07
C THR A 292 11.15 -7.76 -12.59
N PHE A 293 10.10 -8.12 -13.34
CA PHE A 293 9.29 -9.31 -13.05
C PHE A 293 10.11 -10.60 -13.17
N LEU A 294 10.94 -10.71 -14.20
CA LEU A 294 11.82 -11.87 -14.38
C LEU A 294 12.82 -11.99 -13.22
N ALA A 295 13.50 -10.90 -12.86
CA ALA A 295 14.40 -10.87 -11.72
C ALA A 295 13.68 -11.21 -10.40
N THR A 296 12.44 -10.75 -10.23
CA THR A 296 11.59 -11.11 -9.08
C THR A 296 11.33 -12.62 -9.04
N GLY A 297 10.92 -13.22 -10.16
CA GLY A 297 10.68 -14.66 -10.25
C GLY A 297 11.93 -15.49 -9.96
N VAL A 298 13.08 -15.12 -10.52
CA VAL A 298 14.37 -15.77 -10.26
C VAL A 298 14.77 -15.63 -8.78
N CYS A 299 14.55 -14.45 -8.18
CA CYS A 299 14.84 -14.21 -6.77
C CYS A 299 13.96 -15.07 -5.85
N VAL A 300 12.67 -15.21 -6.16
CA VAL A 300 11.75 -16.11 -5.43
C VAL A 300 12.19 -17.57 -5.56
N LEU A 301 12.57 -18.01 -6.76
CA LEU A 301 13.12 -19.36 -6.96
C LEU A 301 14.40 -19.58 -6.15
N ALA A 302 15.28 -18.58 -6.06
CA ALA A 302 16.49 -18.67 -5.26
C ALA A 302 16.18 -18.89 -3.76
N ILE A 303 15.11 -18.28 -3.23
CA ILE A 303 14.68 -18.49 -1.82
C ILE A 303 14.33 -19.97 -1.58
N LEU A 304 13.62 -20.62 -2.51
CA LEU A 304 13.25 -22.05 -2.41
C LEU A 304 14.47 -22.96 -2.23
N PHE A 305 15.62 -22.62 -2.82
CA PHE A 305 16.82 -23.45 -2.79
C PHE A 305 17.85 -23.02 -1.73
N THR A 306 17.68 -21.87 -1.09
CA THR A 306 18.68 -21.29 -0.17
C THR A 306 18.26 -21.25 1.30
N SER A 307 17.07 -21.76 1.64
CA SER A 307 16.54 -21.80 3.02
C SER A 307 17.51 -22.41 4.04
N LYS A 308 18.36 -23.35 3.61
CA LYS A 308 19.38 -24.01 4.44
C LYS A 308 20.56 -23.11 4.83
N ILE A 309 20.81 -22.02 4.10
CA ILE A 309 21.89 -21.06 4.39
C ILE A 309 21.24 -19.74 4.80
N VAL A 310 20.90 -19.63 6.08
CA VAL A 310 20.07 -18.53 6.63
C VAL A 310 20.55 -17.15 6.20
N ALA A 311 21.85 -16.85 6.35
CA ALA A 311 22.39 -15.53 6.01
C ALA A 311 22.21 -15.18 4.52
N VAL A 312 22.46 -16.15 3.63
CA VAL A 312 22.26 -15.97 2.18
C VAL A 312 20.78 -15.79 1.87
N CYS A 313 19.91 -16.61 2.45
CA CYS A 313 18.47 -16.51 2.26
C CYS A 313 17.94 -15.14 2.70
N VAL A 314 18.35 -14.64 3.86
CA VAL A 314 17.98 -13.31 4.36
C VAL A 314 18.36 -12.21 3.35
N VAL A 315 19.58 -12.22 2.83
CA VAL A 315 20.00 -11.24 1.82
C VAL A 315 19.11 -11.31 0.58
N ILE A 316 18.78 -12.52 0.12
CA ILE A 316 17.87 -12.71 -1.03
C ILE A 316 16.47 -12.16 -0.71
N THR A 317 15.94 -12.35 0.50
CA THR A 317 14.64 -11.76 0.89
C THR A 317 14.64 -10.23 0.87
N VAL A 318 15.77 -9.60 1.17
CA VAL A 318 15.95 -8.13 1.12
C VAL A 318 16.02 -7.66 -0.34
N ILE A 319 16.73 -8.38 -1.21
CA ILE A 319 16.75 -8.13 -2.65
C ILE A 319 15.35 -8.27 -3.24
N LEU A 320 14.61 -9.31 -2.86
CA LEU A 320 13.22 -9.51 -3.27
C LEU A 320 12.36 -8.32 -2.87
N ALA A 321 12.48 -7.85 -1.62
CA ALA A 321 11.76 -6.67 -1.15
C ALA A 321 12.07 -5.43 -1.99
N TYR A 322 13.33 -5.22 -2.39
CA TYR A 322 13.68 -4.13 -3.30
C TYR A 322 13.00 -4.27 -4.66
N LEU A 323 13.07 -5.45 -5.28
CA LEU A 323 12.49 -5.70 -6.61
C LEU A 323 10.97 -5.48 -6.65
N VAL A 324 10.23 -6.01 -5.67
CA VAL A 324 8.76 -5.82 -5.62
C VAL A 324 8.38 -4.37 -5.32
N ASN A 325 9.22 -3.62 -4.60
CA ASN A 325 8.99 -2.21 -4.35
C ASN A 325 9.32 -1.34 -5.57
N VAL A 326 10.28 -1.72 -6.42
CA VAL A 326 10.50 -1.10 -7.73
C VAL A 326 9.28 -1.33 -8.63
N LEU A 327 8.75 -2.56 -8.68
CA LEU A 327 7.50 -2.84 -9.42
C LEU A 327 6.36 -1.94 -8.92
N LYS A 328 6.16 -1.87 -7.60
CA LYS A 328 5.09 -1.07 -7.01
C LYS A 328 5.20 0.42 -7.33
N SER A 329 6.39 1.00 -7.17
CA SER A 329 6.58 2.44 -7.33
C SER A 329 6.50 2.92 -8.78
N THR A 330 6.82 2.05 -9.73
CA THR A 330 6.90 2.40 -11.15
C THR A 330 5.70 2.00 -11.98
N TYR A 331 4.78 1.17 -11.46
CA TYR A 331 3.72 0.61 -12.31
C TYR A 331 2.71 1.63 -12.86
N TRP A 332 2.65 2.83 -12.31
CA TRP A 332 1.81 3.92 -12.83
C TRP A 332 2.44 4.61 -14.05
N SER A 333 3.73 4.43 -14.33
CA SER A 333 4.39 5.08 -15.46
C SER A 333 4.02 4.46 -16.81
N ILE A 334 3.22 3.39 -16.83
CA ILE A 334 2.91 2.62 -18.05
C ILE A 334 1.68 3.11 -18.80
N LEU A 335 0.88 4.01 -18.21
CA LEU A 335 -0.43 4.39 -18.77
C LEU A 335 -0.30 4.98 -20.18
N GLY A 336 0.67 5.87 -20.38
CA GLY A 336 0.95 6.45 -21.71
C GLY A 336 1.35 5.37 -22.72
N GLU A 337 2.25 4.45 -22.32
CA GLU A 337 2.71 3.35 -23.18
C GLU A 337 1.60 2.34 -23.51
N ALA A 338 0.65 2.15 -22.60
CA ALA A 338 -0.53 1.33 -22.86
C ALA A 338 -1.50 2.00 -23.84
N GLY A 339 -1.33 3.30 -24.14
CA GLY A 339 -2.23 4.08 -25.00
C GLY A 339 -3.44 4.64 -24.26
N VAL A 340 -3.33 4.92 -22.96
CA VAL A 340 -4.36 5.68 -22.23
C VAL A 340 -4.21 7.16 -22.58
N PRO A 341 -5.23 7.81 -23.18
CA PRO A 341 -5.16 9.23 -23.51
C PRO A 341 -4.92 10.09 -22.26
N LEU A 342 -4.12 11.15 -22.41
CA LEU A 342 -3.82 12.10 -21.33
C LEU A 342 -5.10 12.68 -20.70
N ALA A 343 -6.10 13.02 -21.54
CA ALA A 343 -7.38 13.54 -21.08
C ALA A 343 -8.19 12.55 -20.23
N MET A 344 -7.92 11.24 -20.34
CA MET A 344 -8.64 10.17 -19.63
C MET A 344 -7.83 9.55 -18.49
N THR A 345 -6.57 9.96 -18.28
CA THR A 345 -5.65 9.36 -17.29
C THR A 345 -6.25 9.33 -15.88
N GLY A 346 -6.93 10.40 -15.44
CA GLY A 346 -7.53 10.46 -14.10
C GLY A 346 -8.64 9.43 -13.89
N ILE A 347 -9.56 9.31 -14.86
CA ILE A 347 -10.68 8.36 -14.79
C ILE A 347 -10.16 6.92 -14.93
N ALA A 348 -9.24 6.68 -15.87
CA ALA A 348 -8.61 5.38 -16.04
C ALA A 348 -7.88 4.95 -14.76
N THR A 349 -7.12 5.84 -14.11
CA THR A 349 -6.41 5.56 -12.86
C THR A 349 -7.37 5.15 -11.73
N GLY A 350 -8.56 5.77 -11.65
CA GLY A 350 -9.59 5.40 -10.68
C GLY A 350 -10.10 3.97 -10.89
N ILE A 351 -10.44 3.62 -12.14
CA ILE A 351 -10.88 2.25 -12.50
C ILE A 351 -9.76 1.25 -12.27
N ILE A 352 -8.54 1.58 -12.68
CA ILE A 352 -7.37 0.75 -12.50
C ILE A 352 -7.16 0.48 -11.01
N SER A 353 -7.23 1.50 -10.15
CA SER A 353 -7.05 1.35 -8.71
C SER A 353 -8.10 0.44 -8.08
N PHE A 354 -9.37 0.58 -8.50
CA PHE A 354 -10.48 -0.22 -7.98
C PHE A 354 -10.28 -1.73 -8.24
N ILE A 355 -9.74 -2.11 -9.40
CA ILE A 355 -9.58 -3.51 -9.80
C ILE A 355 -8.18 -4.04 -9.48
N ALA A 356 -7.13 -3.30 -9.82
CA ALA A 356 -5.76 -3.76 -9.69
C ALA A 356 -5.26 -3.85 -8.24
N LEU A 357 -5.93 -3.15 -7.30
CA LEU A 357 -5.64 -3.21 -5.86
C LEU A 357 -6.51 -4.23 -5.10
N THR A 358 -7.37 -4.98 -5.80
CA THR A 358 -8.11 -6.12 -5.22
C THR A 358 -7.24 -7.22 -4.58
N PRO A 359 -5.93 -7.37 -4.86
CA PRO A 359 -5.06 -8.24 -4.07
C PRO A 359 -5.12 -7.95 -2.56
N ASP A 360 -5.49 -6.74 -2.13
CA ASP A 360 -5.75 -6.46 -0.70
C ASP A 360 -6.85 -7.35 -0.10
N ILE A 361 -7.81 -7.80 -0.91
CA ILE A 361 -8.93 -8.64 -0.48
C ILE A 361 -8.51 -10.10 -0.38
N PHE A 362 -7.77 -10.61 -1.37
CA PHE A 362 -7.59 -12.06 -1.54
C PHE A 362 -6.19 -12.59 -1.19
N VAL A 363 -5.13 -11.78 -1.26
CA VAL A 363 -3.76 -12.27 -0.98
C VAL A 363 -3.68 -12.80 0.43
N ALA A 364 -4.17 -12.04 1.41
CA ALA A 364 -4.02 -12.44 2.79
C ALA A 364 -4.79 -13.74 3.13
N PRO A 365 -6.09 -13.89 2.76
CA PRO A 365 -6.82 -15.14 2.95
C PRO A 365 -6.22 -16.35 2.23
N ILE A 366 -5.67 -16.17 1.02
CA ILE A 366 -5.07 -17.27 0.25
C ILE A 366 -3.76 -17.71 0.91
N ILE A 367 -2.84 -16.78 1.14
CA ILE A 367 -1.53 -17.13 1.71
C ILE A 367 -1.68 -17.70 3.12
N SER A 368 -2.57 -17.16 3.95
CA SER A 368 -2.82 -17.74 5.29
C SER A 368 -3.28 -19.19 5.25
N ARG A 369 -4.03 -19.60 4.22
CA ARG A 369 -4.47 -20.99 4.08
C ARG A 369 -3.34 -21.90 3.64
N PHE A 370 -2.40 -21.40 2.83
CA PHE A 370 -1.18 -22.14 2.53
C PHE A 370 -0.35 -22.39 3.80
N LEU A 371 -0.16 -21.35 4.62
CA LEU A 371 0.55 -21.49 5.89
C LEU A 371 -0.15 -22.48 6.83
N ALA A 372 -1.45 -22.31 7.05
CA ALA A 372 -2.24 -23.21 7.89
C ALA A 372 -2.25 -24.66 7.38
N TYR A 373 -2.22 -24.88 6.06
CA TYR A 373 -2.11 -26.22 5.48
C TYR A 373 -0.76 -26.87 5.81
N GLY A 374 0.34 -26.11 5.69
CA GLY A 374 1.66 -26.58 6.09
C GLY A 374 1.74 -26.90 7.58
N GLU A 375 1.21 -26.03 8.44
CA GLU A 375 1.17 -26.24 9.88
C GLU A 375 0.34 -27.48 10.27
N ALA A 376 -0.86 -27.65 9.71
CA ALA A 376 -1.72 -28.80 10.00
C ALA A 376 -1.08 -30.13 9.56
N GLY A 377 -0.26 -30.10 8.50
CA GLY A 377 0.51 -31.25 8.04
C GLY A 377 1.84 -31.49 8.77
N GLY A 378 2.19 -30.67 9.78
CA GLY A 378 3.47 -30.73 10.48
C GLY A 378 4.68 -30.32 9.64
N ASN A 379 4.45 -29.70 8.48
CA ASN A 379 5.48 -29.24 7.55
C ASN A 379 5.27 -27.77 7.22
N VAL A 380 5.75 -26.90 8.12
CA VAL A 380 5.64 -25.44 7.98
C VAL A 380 6.28 -24.95 6.67
N GLU A 381 7.41 -25.53 6.27
CA GLU A 381 8.11 -25.19 5.03
C GLU A 381 7.22 -25.40 3.79
N LEU A 382 6.38 -26.45 3.76
CA LEU A 382 5.46 -26.70 2.67
C LEU A 382 4.49 -25.53 2.43
N GLY A 383 3.92 -24.97 3.51
CA GLY A 383 3.00 -23.84 3.40
C GLY A 383 3.66 -22.59 2.81
N PHE A 384 4.90 -22.32 3.21
CA PHE A 384 5.69 -21.24 2.63
C PHE A 384 6.15 -21.54 1.20
N ASN A 385 6.44 -22.79 0.86
CA ASN A 385 6.77 -23.19 -0.51
C ASN A 385 5.57 -22.95 -1.44
N MET A 386 4.34 -23.22 -0.99
CA MET A 386 3.13 -22.87 -1.75
C MET A 386 3.00 -21.36 -1.97
N MET A 387 3.31 -20.53 -0.95
CA MET A 387 3.37 -19.08 -1.09
C MET A 387 4.43 -18.64 -2.12
N LEU A 388 5.63 -19.22 -2.09
CA LEU A 388 6.70 -18.90 -3.02
C LEU A 388 6.33 -19.33 -4.45
N VAL A 389 5.72 -20.50 -4.65
CA VAL A 389 5.18 -20.93 -5.95
C VAL A 389 4.11 -19.97 -6.46
N TRP A 390 3.20 -19.52 -5.59
CA TRP A 390 2.24 -18.47 -5.92
C TRP A 390 2.92 -17.19 -6.41
N MET A 391 3.99 -16.74 -5.75
CA MET A 391 4.77 -15.59 -6.22
C MET A 391 5.43 -15.85 -7.58
N VAL A 392 5.97 -17.04 -7.84
CA VAL A 392 6.52 -17.40 -9.16
C VAL A 392 5.43 -17.30 -10.25
N VAL A 393 4.23 -17.82 -9.99
CA VAL A 393 3.11 -17.74 -10.93
C VAL A 393 2.79 -16.27 -11.27
N TRP A 394 2.66 -15.40 -10.26
CA TRP A 394 2.40 -13.98 -10.49
C TRP A 394 3.56 -13.23 -11.16
N ALA A 395 4.81 -13.63 -10.91
CA ALA A 395 5.96 -13.10 -11.62
C ALA A 395 5.93 -13.48 -13.10
N VAL A 396 5.58 -14.73 -13.43
CA VAL A 396 5.42 -15.21 -14.80
C VAL A 396 4.27 -14.50 -15.52
N LEU A 397 3.11 -14.36 -14.87
CA LEU A 397 1.99 -13.55 -15.40
C LEU A 397 2.41 -12.08 -15.62
N GLY A 398 3.19 -11.52 -14.69
CA GLY A 398 3.80 -10.20 -14.81
C GLY A 398 4.71 -10.08 -16.03
N VAL A 399 5.58 -11.06 -16.26
CA VAL A 399 6.43 -11.14 -17.46
C VAL A 399 5.60 -11.13 -18.73
N PHE A 400 4.56 -11.96 -18.83
CA PHE A 400 3.67 -11.97 -19.99
C PHE A 400 2.96 -10.63 -20.20
N SER A 401 2.44 -10.04 -19.11
CA SER A 401 1.78 -8.72 -19.16
C SER A 401 2.73 -7.61 -19.63
N ALA A 402 3.99 -7.65 -19.23
CA ALA A 402 5.02 -6.70 -19.63
C ALA A 402 5.42 -6.83 -21.11
N ILE A 403 5.41 -8.06 -21.65
CA ILE A 403 5.59 -8.30 -23.09
C ILE A 403 4.44 -7.69 -23.89
N LEU A 404 3.20 -7.90 -23.45
CA LEU A 404 2.01 -7.31 -24.07
C LEU A 404 2.03 -5.78 -24.03
N LEU A 405 2.43 -5.21 -22.89
CA LEU A 405 2.62 -3.78 -22.71
C LEU A 405 3.66 -3.23 -23.69
N LYS A 406 4.84 -3.86 -23.78
CA LYS A 406 5.88 -3.45 -24.73
C LYS A 406 5.38 -3.48 -26.17
N ARG A 407 4.68 -4.56 -26.58
CA ARG A 407 4.12 -4.68 -27.93
C ARG A 407 3.12 -3.57 -28.22
N ARG A 408 2.30 -3.19 -27.23
CA ARG A 408 1.35 -2.08 -27.36
C ARG A 408 2.07 -0.73 -27.45
N GLY A 409 3.07 -0.50 -26.61
CA GLY A 409 3.90 0.70 -26.63
C GLY A 409 4.58 0.97 -27.97
N VAL A 410 5.10 -0.08 -28.61
CA VAL A 410 5.68 0.02 -29.97
C VAL A 410 4.62 0.48 -30.98
N LYS A 411 3.43 -0.15 -30.96
CA LYS A 411 2.34 0.22 -31.87
C LYS A 411 1.85 1.64 -31.65
N THR A 412 1.71 2.07 -30.39
CA THR A 412 1.27 3.43 -30.04
C THR A 412 2.27 4.46 -30.57
N LYS A 413 3.58 4.27 -30.36
CA LYS A 413 4.60 5.18 -30.91
C LYS A 413 4.59 5.23 -32.44
N GLN A 414 4.37 4.09 -33.12
CA GLN A 414 4.28 4.05 -34.58
C GLN A 414 3.08 4.86 -35.10
N LEU A 415 1.93 4.75 -34.44
CA LEU A 415 0.73 5.52 -34.80
C LEU A 415 0.92 7.03 -34.56
N GLU A 416 1.57 7.42 -33.46
CA GLU A 416 1.91 8.82 -33.18
C GLU A 416 2.86 9.40 -34.23
N GLN A 417 3.88 8.63 -34.64
CA GLN A 417 4.82 9.05 -35.69
C GLN A 417 4.14 9.17 -37.06
N ALA A 418 3.24 8.24 -37.41
CA ALA A 418 2.49 8.31 -38.66
C ALA A 418 1.55 9.52 -38.70
N ALA A 419 0.84 9.81 -37.61
CA ALA A 419 -0.04 10.98 -37.51
C ALA A 419 0.74 12.31 -37.55
N GLN A 420 1.99 12.33 -37.06
CA GLN A 420 2.85 13.50 -37.19
C GLN A 420 3.36 13.69 -38.62
N ALA A 421 3.63 12.60 -39.36
CA ALA A 421 4.07 12.66 -40.74
C ALA A 421 2.97 13.06 -41.73
N GLU A 422 1.70 12.82 -41.41
CA GLU A 422 0.54 13.26 -42.23
C GLU A 422 0.15 14.74 -42.00
N ASN A 423 0.64 15.36 -40.91
CA ASN A 423 0.37 16.76 -40.56
C ASN A 423 1.52 17.72 -40.93
N VAL A 424 2.55 17.23 -41.62
CA VAL A 424 3.66 17.99 -42.24
C VAL A 424 3.52 17.88 -43.74
#